data_AF-A0A953ZDC8-F1
#
_entry.id   AF-A0A953ZDC8-F1
#
_cell.length_a   1.000
_cell.length_b   1.000
_cell.length_c   1.000
_cell.angle_alpha   90.00
_cell.angle_beta   90.00
_cell.angle_gamma   90.00
#
_symmetry.space_group_name_H-M   'P 1'
#
loop_
_entity.id
_entity.type
_entity.pdbx_description
1 polymer ?
#
loop_
_entity_poly.entity_id
_entity_poly.type
_entity_poly.pdbx_seq_one_letter_code
_entity_poly.pdbx_strand_id
1 'polypeptide(L)'
;DTQAVRIPNFVSKAQAAGCSQVFIGLESINPDNLAAAGKRQNRVEDFKSMVDTWHAHNINAQCGYILGFPHDTPASIKSDVQRLRDEIGMDIASFFILMPLPGSADHAKAVREGVVIDPDLNNFDSTHVLVEHPNMSRAELMQAYRDAWDDFYSIDHMKRALGKLDGYRYWALFEMFMWYRNSALLGEHPMASGFWRKRDRKERRPGFKRPNVFAHTLNRLRYTARQLKAWYRLLPEMQEVWLATRKPDPTEGRVAAIAKSALSFRPSVALANFTARFHRWKNTRQDLNAFWKGLKHMRWLRANPLIAPWKAFREWALMTHFLLQLYIESVKESRAGLVPTV
;
A
#
# COMPACT_ATOMS: atom_id res chain seq x y z
N ASP A 1 6.02 10.45 23.21
CA ASP A 1 6.41 9.53 22.11
C ASP A 1 7.79 9.85 21.57
N THR A 2 8.06 11.06 21.06
CA THR A 2 9.37 11.44 20.49
C THR A 2 10.54 11.30 21.48
N GLN A 3 10.27 11.49 22.77
CA GLN A 3 11.24 11.35 23.86
C GLN A 3 11.42 9.91 24.36
N ALA A 4 10.62 8.94 23.89
CA ALA A 4 10.62 7.57 24.44
C ALA A 4 11.97 6.87 24.26
N VAL A 5 12.68 7.17 23.17
CA VAL A 5 14.03 6.64 22.89
C VAL A 5 15.08 7.08 23.91
N ARG A 6 14.82 8.15 24.67
CA ARG A 6 15.72 8.64 25.73
C ARG A 6 15.54 7.91 27.06
N ILE A 7 14.44 7.16 27.21
CA ILE A 7 14.20 6.38 28.43
C ILE A 7 15.11 5.14 28.39
N PRO A 8 15.98 4.94 29.40
CA PRO A 8 16.94 3.84 29.40
C PRO A 8 16.25 2.48 29.18
N ASN A 9 16.78 1.71 28.21
CA ASN A 9 16.30 0.37 27.84
C ASN A 9 14.85 0.28 27.34
N PHE A 10 14.14 1.40 27.13
CA PHE A 10 12.72 1.36 26.76
C PHE A 10 12.50 0.65 25.41
N VAL A 11 13.26 1.03 24.39
CA VAL A 11 13.13 0.47 23.03
C VAL A 11 13.48 -1.03 23.01
N SER A 12 14.55 -1.43 23.70
CA SER A 12 14.92 -2.84 23.87
C SER A 12 13.82 -3.64 24.56
N LYS A 13 13.22 -3.11 25.64
CA LYS A 13 12.11 -3.78 26.33
C LYS A 13 10.86 -3.87 25.47
N ALA A 14 10.55 -2.82 24.69
CA ALA A 14 9.44 -2.84 23.75
C ALA A 14 9.62 -3.94 22.69
N GLN A 15 10.82 -4.05 22.12
CA GLN A 15 11.19 -5.11 21.18
C GLN A 15 11.05 -6.50 21.82
N ALA A 16 11.56 -6.69 23.04
CA ALA A 16 11.46 -7.96 23.77
C ALA A 16 9.99 -8.35 24.07
N ALA A 17 9.11 -7.36 24.25
CA ALA A 17 7.67 -7.56 24.42
C ALA A 17 6.94 -7.87 23.10
N GLY A 18 7.63 -7.89 21.95
CA GLY A 18 7.06 -8.17 20.64
C GLY A 18 6.53 -6.94 19.91
N CYS A 19 6.92 -5.72 20.32
CA CYS A 19 6.64 -4.52 19.55
C CYS A 19 7.28 -4.63 18.16
N SER A 20 6.47 -4.46 17.13
CA SER A 20 6.88 -4.51 15.72
C SER A 20 6.83 -3.15 15.03
N GLN A 21 6.04 -2.24 15.59
CA GLN A 21 5.77 -0.93 15.04
C GLN A 21 5.49 0.06 16.17
N VAL A 22 6.02 1.28 16.02
CA VAL A 22 5.73 2.41 16.91
C VAL A 22 4.99 3.50 16.14
N PHE A 23 3.99 4.11 16.78
CA PHE A 23 3.36 5.34 16.28
C PHE A 23 3.91 6.55 17.02
N ILE A 24 4.30 7.59 16.28
CA ILE A 24 4.93 8.80 16.79
C ILE A 24 4.14 10.02 16.30
N GLY A 25 3.59 10.80 17.21
CA GLY A 25 3.08 12.14 16.93
C GLY A 25 4.27 13.07 16.65
N LEU A 26 4.56 13.28 15.36
CA LEU A 26 5.47 14.36 14.94
C LEU A 26 4.71 15.68 14.82
N GLU A 27 3.45 15.61 14.36
CA GLU A 27 2.57 16.73 14.03
C GLU A 27 3.06 17.59 12.85
N SER A 28 4.30 18.04 12.85
CA SER A 28 4.95 18.74 11.73
C SER A 28 6.47 18.55 11.81
N ILE A 29 7.18 18.78 10.71
CA ILE A 29 8.65 18.90 10.74
C ILE A 29 9.11 20.35 10.47
N ASN A 30 8.17 21.29 10.42
CA ASN A 30 8.45 22.72 10.41
C ASN A 30 8.52 23.24 11.87
N PRO A 31 9.67 23.78 12.32
CA PRO A 31 9.84 24.29 13.68
C PRO A 31 8.81 25.36 14.09
N ASP A 32 8.41 26.24 13.16
CA ASP A 32 7.44 27.31 13.45
C ASP A 32 6.04 26.74 13.73
N ASN A 33 5.65 25.71 12.97
CA ASN A 33 4.39 25.00 13.20
C ASN A 33 4.41 24.20 14.51
N LEU A 34 5.54 23.57 14.86
CA LEU A 34 5.70 22.88 16.14
C LEU A 34 5.60 23.86 17.33
N ALA A 35 6.19 25.04 17.20
CA ALA A 35 6.07 26.10 18.19
C ALA A 35 4.62 26.59 18.32
N ALA A 36 3.93 26.81 17.20
CA ALA A 36 2.53 27.20 17.16
C ALA A 36 1.59 26.14 17.78
N ALA A 37 1.91 24.86 17.59
CA ALA A 37 1.18 23.72 18.18
C ALA A 37 1.52 23.49 19.67
N GLY A 38 2.45 24.26 20.25
CA GLY A 38 2.89 24.08 21.63
C GLY A 38 3.75 22.83 21.87
N LYS A 39 4.26 22.18 20.81
CA LYS A 39 5.01 20.92 20.86
C LYS A 39 6.51 21.17 21.04
N ARG A 40 6.90 21.90 22.08
CA ARG A 40 8.30 22.29 22.34
C ARG A 40 9.26 21.11 22.58
N GLN A 41 8.71 19.95 22.96
CA GLN A 41 9.46 18.71 23.13
C GLN A 41 9.82 18.01 21.81
N ASN A 42 9.16 18.36 20.70
CA ASN A 42 9.44 17.79 19.39
C ASN A 42 10.53 18.63 18.72
N ARG A 43 11.73 18.07 18.62
CA ARG A 43 12.88 18.70 17.98
C ARG A 43 13.16 18.01 16.65
N VAL A 44 13.07 18.76 15.56
CA VAL A 44 13.17 18.22 14.20
C VAL A 44 14.52 17.54 13.97
N GLU A 45 15.57 18.09 14.58
CA GLU A 45 16.94 17.58 14.48
C GLU A 45 17.08 16.17 15.08
N ASP A 46 16.26 15.84 16.08
CA ASP A 46 16.31 14.56 16.77
C ASP A 46 15.56 13.44 16.02
N PHE A 47 14.66 13.78 15.09
CA PHE A 47 13.72 12.81 14.50
C PHE A 47 14.43 11.67 13.75
N LYS A 48 15.50 11.98 13.01
CA LYS A 48 16.28 10.95 12.34
C LYS A 48 16.89 9.96 13.33
N SER A 49 17.58 10.47 14.36
CA SER A 49 18.22 9.62 15.37
C SER A 49 17.20 8.75 16.14
N MET A 50 16.01 9.30 16.38
CA MET A 50 14.90 8.59 16.99
C MET A 50 14.41 7.43 16.10
N VAL A 51 14.18 7.69 14.81
CA VAL A 51 13.77 6.64 13.85
C VAL A 51 14.87 5.57 13.73
N ASP A 52 16.13 5.98 13.60
CA ASP A 52 17.28 5.07 13.53
C ASP A 52 17.37 4.17 14.78
N THR A 53 17.01 4.69 15.95
CA THR A 53 16.96 3.89 17.20
C THR A 53 15.89 2.81 17.15
N TRP A 54 14.68 3.11 16.66
CA TRP A 54 13.64 2.09 16.47
C TRP A 54 14.04 1.04 15.43
N HIS A 55 14.65 1.49 14.33
CA HIS A 55 15.13 0.61 13.27
C HIS A 55 16.22 -0.35 13.74
N ALA A 56 17.14 0.09 14.62
CA ALA A 56 18.17 -0.75 15.22
C ALA A 56 17.58 -1.91 16.05
N HIS A 57 16.36 -1.74 16.56
CA HIS A 57 15.61 -2.76 17.30
C HIS A 57 14.59 -3.51 16.43
N ASN A 58 14.71 -3.43 15.10
CA ASN A 58 13.80 -4.08 14.17
C ASN A 58 12.32 -3.67 14.31
N ILE A 59 12.07 -2.44 14.73
CA ILE A 59 10.73 -1.86 14.88
C ILE A 59 10.52 -0.84 13.75
N ASN A 60 9.39 -0.94 13.05
CA ASN A 60 9.01 0.03 12.02
C ASN A 60 8.48 1.32 12.68
N ALA A 61 8.87 2.47 12.16
CA ALA A 61 8.44 3.77 12.64
C ALA A 61 7.28 4.30 11.78
N GLN A 62 6.16 4.59 12.42
CA GLN A 62 5.03 5.30 11.84
C GLN A 62 4.87 6.66 12.49
N CYS A 63 4.51 7.69 11.73
CA CYS A 63 4.14 8.98 12.29
C CYS A 63 2.75 9.47 11.89
N GLY A 64 2.16 10.29 12.76
CA GLY A 64 1.09 11.22 12.40
C GLY A 64 1.67 12.58 11.99
N TYR A 65 1.22 13.10 10.85
CA TYR A 65 1.61 14.40 10.30
C TYR A 65 0.36 15.23 10.00
N ILE A 66 0.31 16.47 10.47
CA ILE A 66 -0.82 17.37 10.32
C ILE A 66 -0.43 18.48 9.36
N LEU A 67 -1.24 18.69 8.33
CA LEU A 67 -1.14 19.76 7.35
C LEU A 67 -2.15 20.86 7.67
N GLY A 68 -1.87 22.07 7.20
CA GLY A 68 -2.75 23.22 7.36
C GLY A 68 -2.47 23.99 8.66
N PHE A 69 -1.27 23.88 9.21
CA PHE A 69 -0.81 24.81 10.23
C PHE A 69 -0.50 26.19 9.63
N PRO A 70 -0.57 27.29 10.40
CA PRO A 70 -0.50 28.65 9.87
C PRO A 70 0.73 28.99 9.00
N HIS A 71 1.86 28.29 9.17
CA HIS A 71 3.06 28.52 8.37
C HIS A 71 3.21 27.55 7.18
N ASP A 72 2.21 26.69 6.94
CA ASP A 72 2.22 25.80 5.79
C ASP A 72 1.96 26.57 4.49
N THR A 73 2.60 26.08 3.45
CA THR A 73 2.38 26.45 2.04
C THR A 73 2.43 25.16 1.22
N PRO A 74 1.91 25.14 -0.03
CA PRO A 74 2.01 23.95 -0.86
C PRO A 74 3.47 23.50 -1.07
N ALA A 75 4.39 24.46 -1.20
CA ALA A 75 5.82 24.19 -1.37
C ALA A 75 6.47 23.62 -0.09
N SER A 76 6.15 24.17 1.08
CA SER A 76 6.70 23.66 2.35
C SER A 76 6.18 22.25 2.64
N ILE A 77 4.88 21.99 2.46
CA ILE A 77 4.30 20.65 2.64
C ILE A 77 5.01 19.63 1.76
N LYS A 78 5.21 19.95 0.48
CA LYS A 78 5.92 19.07 -0.45
C LYS A 78 7.36 18.80 0.00
N SER A 79 8.09 19.83 0.40
CA SER A 79 9.45 19.68 0.92
C SER A 79 9.47 18.84 2.19
N ASP A 80 8.49 19.04 3.08
CA ASP A 80 8.40 18.33 4.34
C ASP A 80 8.15 16.84 4.15
N VAL A 81 7.23 16.48 3.25
CA VAL A 81 6.94 15.08 2.89
C VAL A 81 8.19 14.40 2.31
N GLN A 82 8.95 15.10 1.48
CA GLN A 82 10.20 14.59 0.92
C GLN A 82 11.27 14.38 2.00
N ARG A 83 11.46 15.32 2.92
CA ARG A 83 12.41 15.17 4.04
C ARG A 83 11.98 14.06 4.99
N LEU A 84 10.69 13.94 5.30
CA LEU A 84 10.14 12.88 6.14
C LEU A 84 10.47 11.48 5.58
N ARG A 85 10.36 11.36 4.26
CA ARG A 85 10.64 10.14 3.51
C ARG A 85 12.13 9.85 3.36
N ASP A 86 12.89 10.81 2.84
CA ASP A 86 14.24 10.57 2.33
C ASP A 86 15.34 10.88 3.37
N GLU A 87 15.14 11.87 4.24
CA GLU A 87 16.11 12.27 5.27
C GLU A 87 15.84 11.59 6.61
N ILE A 88 14.62 11.72 7.13
CA ILE A 88 14.21 11.13 8.40
C ILE A 88 14.08 9.61 8.29
N GLY A 89 13.67 9.12 7.11
CA GLY A 89 13.53 7.69 6.85
C GLY A 89 12.31 7.06 7.56
N MET A 90 11.22 7.83 7.71
CA MET A 90 9.99 7.31 8.30
C MET A 90 9.42 6.20 7.41
N ASP A 91 9.01 5.07 8.00
CA ASP A 91 8.49 3.95 7.21
C ASP A 91 7.05 4.23 6.74
N ILE A 92 6.22 4.80 7.62
CA ILE A 92 4.79 5.04 7.38
C ILE A 92 4.40 6.43 7.88
N ALA A 93 3.66 7.19 7.08
CA ALA A 93 3.10 8.49 7.48
C ALA A 93 1.58 8.50 7.32
N SER A 94 0.87 8.91 8.37
CA SER A 94 -0.57 9.19 8.35
C SER A 94 -0.76 10.70 8.28
N PHE A 95 -1.27 11.21 7.16
CA PHE A 95 -1.50 12.64 6.94
C PHE A 95 -2.89 13.05 7.39
N PHE A 96 -2.99 14.19 8.05
CA PHE A 96 -4.22 14.79 8.57
C PHE A 96 -4.32 16.25 8.16
N ILE A 97 -5.53 16.80 8.16
CA ILE A 97 -5.76 18.24 8.08
C ILE A 97 -6.04 18.76 9.48
N LEU A 98 -5.42 19.90 9.83
CA LEU A 98 -5.61 20.56 11.11
C LEU A 98 -7.11 20.83 11.33
N MET A 99 -7.61 20.30 12.44
CA MET A 99 -9.02 20.28 12.76
C MET A 99 -9.24 20.87 14.17
N PRO A 100 -9.83 22.07 14.28
CA PRO A 100 -10.22 22.63 15.57
C PRO A 100 -11.41 21.85 16.14
N LEU A 101 -11.13 20.77 16.86
CA LEU A 101 -12.16 19.94 17.49
C LEU A 101 -12.94 20.72 18.57
N PRO A 102 -14.27 20.64 18.62
CA PRO A 102 -15.04 21.33 19.66
C PRO A 102 -14.54 20.99 21.07
N GLY A 103 -14.10 22.03 21.80
CA GLY A 103 -13.53 21.91 23.15
C GLY A 103 -12.00 21.86 23.21
N SER A 104 -11.30 21.76 22.08
CA SER A 104 -9.83 21.86 22.04
C SER A 104 -9.35 23.30 22.22
N ALA A 105 -8.06 23.47 22.55
CA ALA A 105 -7.47 24.80 22.77
C ALA A 105 -7.45 25.66 21.49
N ASP A 106 -7.18 25.06 20.34
CA ASP A 106 -7.22 25.69 19.02
C ASP A 106 -8.65 26.03 18.59
N HIS A 107 -9.65 25.19 18.89
CA HIS A 107 -11.05 25.54 18.70
C HIS A 107 -11.47 26.72 19.59
N ALA A 108 -11.13 26.70 20.88
CA ALA A 108 -11.44 27.80 21.80
C ALA A 108 -10.76 29.11 21.38
N LYS A 109 -9.55 29.03 20.81
CA LYS A 109 -8.87 30.18 20.21
C LYS A 109 -9.63 30.69 18.98
N ALA A 110 -9.94 29.82 18.03
CA ALA A 110 -10.66 30.16 16.80
C ALA A 110 -12.03 30.83 17.08
N VAL A 111 -12.80 30.29 18.04
CA VAL A 111 -14.08 30.88 18.46
C VAL A 111 -13.90 32.26 19.08
N ARG A 112 -12.90 32.43 19.97
CA ARG A 112 -12.61 33.75 20.58
C ARG A 112 -12.16 34.79 19.55
N GLU A 113 -11.45 34.35 18.52
CA GLU A 113 -10.98 35.19 17.42
C GLU A 113 -12.04 35.43 16.35
N GLY A 114 -13.25 34.84 16.48
CA GLY A 114 -14.33 35.00 15.52
C GLY A 114 -14.06 34.32 14.17
N VAL A 115 -13.17 33.33 14.13
CA VAL A 115 -12.87 32.55 12.92
C VAL A 115 -14.11 31.74 12.53
N VAL A 116 -14.48 31.82 11.26
CA VAL A 116 -15.58 31.01 10.70
C VAL A 116 -15.11 29.57 10.57
N ILE A 117 -15.74 28.67 11.33
CA ILE A 117 -15.52 27.23 11.29
C ILE A 117 -16.71 26.59 10.56
N ASP A 118 -16.43 25.57 9.74
CA ASP A 118 -17.46 24.76 9.09
C ASP A 118 -18.50 24.26 10.11
N PRO A 119 -19.80 24.54 9.94
CA PRO A 119 -20.83 24.13 10.89
C PRO A 119 -21.21 22.65 10.75
N ASP A 120 -20.86 21.98 9.65
CA ASP A 120 -21.20 20.58 9.45
C ASP A 120 -20.22 19.66 10.19
N LEU A 121 -20.68 19.14 11.32
CA LEU A 121 -19.94 18.17 12.12
C LEU A 121 -19.56 16.88 11.35
N ASN A 122 -20.13 16.61 10.18
CA ASN A 122 -19.70 15.49 9.34
C ASN A 122 -18.32 15.72 8.68
N ASN A 123 -17.88 16.97 8.58
CA ASN A 123 -16.56 17.32 8.03
C ASN A 123 -15.46 17.21 9.08
N PHE A 124 -15.79 17.02 10.37
CA PHE A 124 -14.83 16.87 11.47
C PHE A 124 -14.24 15.45 11.52
N ASP A 125 -13.54 15.08 10.45
CA ASP A 125 -12.96 13.74 10.25
C ASP A 125 -11.43 13.74 10.10
N SER A 126 -10.79 14.88 10.38
CA SER A 126 -9.33 15.11 10.19
C SER A 126 -8.86 15.06 8.74
N THR A 127 -9.76 15.12 7.75
CA THR A 127 -9.43 15.05 6.32
C THR A 127 -10.08 16.17 5.49
N HIS A 128 -11.00 16.92 6.07
CA HIS A 128 -11.60 18.10 5.45
C HIS A 128 -11.05 19.40 6.05
N VAL A 129 -11.00 20.44 5.21
CA VAL A 129 -10.64 21.79 5.64
C VAL A 129 -11.84 22.46 6.30
N LEU A 130 -11.72 22.79 7.58
CA LEU A 130 -12.81 23.40 8.36
C LEU A 130 -12.73 24.92 8.47
N VAL A 131 -11.51 25.47 8.38
CA VAL A 131 -11.23 26.90 8.53
C VAL A 131 -10.44 27.39 7.32
N GLU A 132 -10.59 28.68 6.97
CA GLU A 132 -9.74 29.29 5.95
C GLU A 132 -8.28 29.31 6.41
N HIS A 133 -7.38 28.96 5.50
CA HIS A 133 -5.95 28.91 5.79
C HIS A 133 -5.29 30.24 5.37
N PRO A 134 -4.38 30.82 6.17
CA PRO A 134 -3.83 32.16 5.88
C PRO A 134 -3.04 32.23 4.56
N ASN A 135 -2.40 31.14 4.14
CA ASN A 135 -1.53 31.11 2.95
C ASN A 135 -2.07 30.21 1.82
N MET A 136 -3.25 29.62 1.97
CA MET A 136 -3.77 28.62 1.02
C MET A 136 -5.29 28.71 0.93
N SER A 137 -5.84 28.63 -0.27
CA SER A 137 -7.25 28.32 -0.45
C SER A 137 -7.54 26.88 0.02
N ARG A 138 -8.82 26.59 0.30
CA ARG A 138 -9.26 25.21 0.59
C ARG A 138 -8.87 24.22 -0.49
N ALA A 139 -8.93 24.63 -1.76
CA ALA A 139 -8.58 23.77 -2.88
C ALA A 139 -7.08 23.43 -2.91
N GLU A 140 -6.22 24.42 -2.65
CA GLU A 140 -4.77 24.23 -2.56
C GLU A 140 -4.38 23.31 -1.40
N LEU A 141 -4.95 23.52 -0.20
CA LEU A 141 -4.69 22.65 0.94
C LEU A 141 -5.17 21.21 0.69
N MET A 142 -6.36 21.03 0.11
CA MET A 142 -6.85 19.71 -0.27
C MET A 142 -6.00 19.04 -1.36
N GLN A 143 -5.42 19.83 -2.28
CA GLN A 143 -4.51 19.29 -3.29
C GLN A 143 -3.18 18.88 -2.66
N ALA A 144 -2.57 19.73 -1.82
CA ALA A 144 -1.36 19.41 -1.08
C ALA A 144 -1.53 18.17 -0.19
N TYR A 145 -2.70 18.01 0.43
CA TYR A 145 -3.06 16.80 1.17
C TYR A 145 -3.07 15.54 0.31
N ARG A 146 -3.63 15.59 -0.90
CA ARG A 146 -3.60 14.45 -1.84
C ARG A 146 -2.19 14.16 -2.33
N ASP A 147 -1.44 15.20 -2.68
CA ASP A 147 -0.07 15.08 -3.18
C ASP A 147 0.85 14.47 -2.11
N ALA A 148 0.64 14.79 -0.82
CA ALA A 148 1.39 14.18 0.28
C ALA A 148 1.26 12.64 0.31
N TRP A 149 0.05 12.10 0.06
CA TRP A 149 -0.15 10.65 -0.04
C TRP A 149 0.53 10.05 -1.26
N ASP A 150 0.42 10.69 -2.42
CA ASP A 150 1.00 10.18 -3.67
C ASP A 150 2.53 10.24 -3.65
N ASP A 151 3.12 11.29 -3.09
CA ASP A 151 4.57 11.46 -2.97
C ASP A 151 5.16 10.46 -1.96
N PHE A 152 4.55 10.35 -0.78
CA PHE A 152 5.04 9.45 0.27
C PHE A 152 4.83 7.99 -0.11
N TYR A 153 3.70 7.60 -0.69
CA TYR A 153 3.43 6.21 -1.10
C TYR A 153 3.69 5.96 -2.59
N SER A 154 4.68 6.67 -3.15
CA SER A 154 5.17 6.42 -4.50
C SER A 154 5.86 5.05 -4.60
N ILE A 155 5.75 4.42 -5.78
CA ILE A 155 6.32 3.09 -6.04
C ILE A 155 7.82 3.06 -5.74
N ASP A 156 8.54 4.10 -6.15
CA ASP A 156 9.99 4.18 -5.94
C ASP A 156 10.35 4.29 -4.47
N HIS A 157 9.58 5.04 -3.69
CA HIS A 157 9.78 5.07 -2.24
C HIS A 157 9.58 3.68 -1.63
N MET A 158 8.45 3.04 -1.94
CA MET A 158 8.12 1.73 -1.39
C MET A 158 9.21 0.70 -1.72
N LYS A 159 9.75 0.72 -2.95
CA LYS A 159 10.90 -0.10 -3.35
C LYS A 159 12.15 0.19 -2.53
N ARG A 160 12.53 1.47 -2.36
CA ARG A 160 13.72 1.87 -1.59
C ARG A 160 13.60 1.47 -0.12
N ALA A 161 12.43 1.66 0.48
CA ALA A 161 12.19 1.32 1.88
C ALA A 161 12.25 -0.20 2.11
N LEU A 162 11.54 -0.98 1.28
CA LEU A 162 11.50 -2.44 1.41
C LEU A 162 12.79 -3.15 1.00
N GLY A 163 13.53 -2.62 0.03
CA GLY A 163 14.77 -3.25 -0.47
C GLY A 163 15.87 -3.39 0.58
N LYS A 164 15.79 -2.62 1.68
CA LYS A 164 16.72 -2.68 2.82
C LYS A 164 16.31 -3.70 3.89
N LEU A 165 15.10 -4.25 3.80
CA LEU A 165 14.48 -5.06 4.85
C LEU A 165 14.41 -6.55 4.48
N ASP A 166 14.26 -7.40 5.48
CA ASP A 166 13.90 -8.80 5.33
C ASP A 166 13.01 -9.32 6.47
N GLY A 167 12.69 -10.60 6.37
CA GLY A 167 11.94 -11.33 7.38
C GLY A 167 10.61 -10.67 7.70
N TYR A 168 10.33 -10.53 8.99
CA TYR A 168 9.07 -10.02 9.49
C TYR A 168 8.85 -8.54 9.15
N ARG A 169 9.86 -7.67 9.29
CA ARG A 169 9.72 -6.23 9.03
C ARG A 169 9.35 -5.94 7.59
N TYR A 170 9.96 -6.67 6.65
CA TYR A 170 9.63 -6.56 5.23
C TYR A 170 8.13 -6.78 5.00
N TRP A 171 7.58 -7.89 5.51
CA TRP A 171 6.18 -8.22 5.30
C TRP A 171 5.25 -7.25 6.03
N ALA A 172 5.57 -6.88 7.27
CA ALA A 172 4.80 -5.89 8.01
C ALA A 172 4.72 -4.55 7.27
N LEU A 173 5.85 -4.06 6.74
CA LEU A 173 5.87 -2.81 5.98
C LEU A 173 5.17 -2.94 4.62
N PHE A 174 5.36 -4.06 3.92
CA PHE A 174 4.71 -4.30 2.63
C PHE A 174 3.17 -4.35 2.77
N GLU A 175 2.66 -4.99 3.81
CA GLU A 175 1.23 -5.01 4.12
C GLU A 175 0.70 -3.61 4.44
N MET A 176 1.45 -2.81 5.20
CA MET A 176 1.10 -1.42 5.47
C MET A 176 1.10 -0.58 4.19
N PHE A 177 2.11 -0.71 3.33
CA PHE A 177 2.12 -0.03 2.03
C PHE A 177 0.94 -0.39 1.16
N MET A 178 0.56 -1.67 1.10
CA MET A 178 -0.63 -2.09 0.37
C MET A 178 -1.91 -1.45 0.94
N TRP A 179 -2.05 -1.42 2.26
CA TRP A 179 -3.20 -0.79 2.93
C TRP A 179 -3.28 0.72 2.68
N TYR A 180 -2.15 1.41 2.84
CA TYR A 180 -2.05 2.86 2.71
C TYR A 180 -2.19 3.31 1.26
N ARG A 181 -1.54 2.61 0.32
CA ARG A 181 -1.70 2.88 -1.12
C ARG A 181 -3.13 2.63 -1.60
N ASN A 182 -3.79 1.57 -1.12
CA ASN A 182 -5.21 1.34 -1.38
C ASN A 182 -6.07 2.52 -0.94
N SER A 183 -5.82 3.02 0.27
CA SER A 183 -6.58 4.12 0.87
C SER A 183 -6.37 5.42 0.09
N ALA A 184 -5.12 5.74 -0.27
CA ALA A 184 -4.76 6.87 -1.11
C ALA A 184 -5.46 6.82 -2.49
N LEU A 185 -5.43 5.67 -3.17
CA LEU A 185 -6.12 5.47 -4.46
C LEU A 185 -7.64 5.66 -4.38
N LEU A 186 -8.24 5.42 -3.22
CA LEU A 186 -9.66 5.65 -2.96
C LEU A 186 -9.99 7.09 -2.54
N GLY A 187 -8.97 7.91 -2.25
CA GLY A 187 -9.12 9.22 -1.63
C GLY A 187 -9.69 9.15 -0.22
N GLU A 188 -9.39 8.08 0.52
CA GLU A 188 -9.85 7.86 1.89
C GLU A 188 -8.66 7.78 2.84
N HIS A 189 -8.81 8.30 4.07
CA HIS A 189 -7.77 8.14 5.08
C HIS A 189 -7.64 6.66 5.49
N PRO A 190 -6.42 6.10 5.66
CA PRO A 190 -6.19 4.70 6.02
C PRO A 190 -6.92 4.20 7.27
N MET A 191 -7.17 5.08 8.25
CA MET A 191 -7.93 4.73 9.46
C MET A 191 -9.45 4.66 9.22
N ALA A 192 -9.95 5.30 8.17
CA ALA A 192 -11.35 5.29 7.79
C ALA A 192 -11.62 4.36 6.59
N SER A 193 -10.58 3.73 6.01
CA SER A 193 -10.67 2.92 4.81
C SER A 193 -10.56 1.42 5.11
N GLY A 194 -10.48 0.62 4.05
CA GLY A 194 -10.13 -0.80 4.12
C GLY A 194 -10.54 -1.56 2.87
N PHE A 195 -9.95 -2.73 2.67
CA PHE A 195 -10.20 -3.55 1.47
C PHE A 195 -11.69 -3.89 1.31
N TRP A 196 -12.39 -4.20 2.41
CA TRP A 196 -13.81 -4.53 2.38
C TRP A 196 -14.58 -3.77 3.47
N ARG A 197 -15.00 -2.54 3.17
CA ARG A 197 -15.80 -1.75 4.11
C ARG A 197 -17.23 -2.29 4.21
N LYS A 198 -17.59 -2.79 5.39
CA LYS A 198 -18.99 -3.00 5.77
C LYS A 198 -19.61 -1.63 6.02
N ARG A 199 -20.74 -1.35 5.36
CA ARG A 199 -21.53 -0.15 5.58
C ARG A 199 -22.97 -0.61 5.70
N ASP A 200 -23.54 -0.66 6.90
CA ASP A 200 -24.93 -1.03 7.04
C ASP A 200 -25.84 0.09 6.51
N ARG A 201 -27.02 -0.27 6.05
CA ARG A 201 -28.09 0.66 5.69
C ARG A 201 -28.70 1.33 6.93
N LYS A 202 -28.75 0.60 8.05
CA LYS A 202 -29.36 1.00 9.33
C LYS A 202 -28.43 1.83 10.21
N GLU A 203 -27.12 1.68 10.05
CA GLU A 203 -26.10 2.48 10.74
C GLU A 203 -26.12 3.91 10.22
N ARG A 204 -26.98 4.74 10.80
CA ARG A 204 -27.09 6.16 10.50
C ARG A 204 -27.10 6.95 11.80
N ARG A 205 -26.49 8.14 11.75
CA ARG A 205 -26.55 9.08 12.87
C ARG A 205 -28.01 9.43 13.17
N PRO A 206 -28.37 9.65 14.44
CA PRO A 206 -29.69 10.19 14.80
C PRO A 206 -30.01 11.44 13.96
N GLY A 207 -31.25 11.53 13.46
CA GLY A 207 -31.71 12.62 12.60
C GLY A 207 -31.54 12.42 11.10
N PHE A 208 -30.69 11.48 10.64
CA PHE A 208 -30.50 11.21 9.21
C PHE A 208 -31.49 10.17 8.67
N LYS A 209 -32.09 10.46 7.51
CA LYS A 209 -33.01 9.54 6.84
C LYS A 209 -32.29 8.25 6.41
N ARG A 210 -32.86 7.10 6.77
CA ARG A 210 -32.38 5.81 6.30
C ARG A 210 -32.63 5.69 4.79
N PRO A 211 -31.62 5.36 3.97
CA PRO A 211 -31.86 5.11 2.56
C PRO A 211 -32.72 3.86 2.39
N ASN A 212 -33.54 3.86 1.34
CA ASN A 212 -34.26 2.66 0.93
C ASN A 212 -33.25 1.59 0.46
N VAL A 213 -33.73 0.33 0.36
CA VAL A 213 -32.87 -0.81 0.01
C VAL A 213 -32.21 -0.60 -1.35
N PHE A 214 -32.96 -0.13 -2.36
CA PHE A 214 -32.45 0.10 -3.70
C PHE A 214 -31.32 1.14 -3.75
N ALA A 215 -31.53 2.32 -3.18
CA ALA A 215 -30.54 3.39 -3.13
C ALA A 215 -29.28 2.95 -2.36
N HIS A 216 -29.46 2.20 -1.27
CA HIS A 216 -28.34 1.61 -0.55
C HIS A 216 -27.55 0.64 -1.43
N THR A 217 -28.22 -0.31 -2.08
CA THR A 217 -27.59 -1.29 -2.98
C THR A 217 -26.86 -0.61 -4.13
N LEU A 218 -27.46 0.39 -4.78
CA LEU A 218 -26.82 1.14 -5.86
C LEU A 218 -25.55 1.87 -5.38
N ASN A 219 -25.60 2.51 -4.21
CA ASN A 219 -24.43 3.14 -3.60
C ASN A 219 -23.33 2.13 -3.23
N ARG A 220 -23.72 0.92 -2.77
CA ARG A 220 -22.78 -0.18 -2.53
C ARG A 220 -22.12 -0.65 -3.83
N LEU A 221 -22.89 -0.84 -4.90
CA LEU A 221 -22.35 -1.24 -6.20
C LEU A 221 -21.38 -0.20 -6.77
N ARG A 222 -21.73 1.10 -6.71
CA ARG A 222 -20.84 2.20 -7.11
C ARG A 222 -19.54 2.22 -6.31
N TYR A 223 -19.65 2.08 -4.99
CA TYR A 223 -18.47 2.01 -4.12
C TYR A 223 -17.59 0.79 -4.46
N THR A 224 -18.19 -0.39 -4.64
CA THR A 224 -17.48 -1.60 -5.04
C THR A 224 -16.79 -1.43 -6.40
N ALA A 225 -17.46 -0.83 -7.38
CA ALA A 225 -16.85 -0.54 -8.68
C ALA A 225 -15.63 0.40 -8.56
N ARG A 226 -15.72 1.43 -7.71
CA ARG A 226 -14.58 2.31 -7.39
C ARG A 226 -13.43 1.53 -6.74
N GLN A 227 -13.72 0.62 -5.81
CA GLN A 227 -12.71 -0.24 -5.21
C GLN A 227 -12.04 -1.17 -6.22
N LEU A 228 -12.82 -1.85 -7.07
CA LEU A 228 -12.29 -2.72 -8.10
C LEU A 228 -11.40 -1.94 -9.09
N LYS A 229 -11.78 -0.70 -9.44
CA LYS A 229 -10.95 0.20 -10.25
C LYS A 229 -9.65 0.59 -9.55
N ALA A 230 -9.69 0.87 -8.25
CA ALA A 230 -8.48 1.14 -7.47
C ALA A 230 -7.57 -0.10 -7.44
N TRP A 231 -8.12 -1.29 -7.26
CA TRP A 231 -7.37 -2.54 -7.24
C TRP A 231 -6.75 -2.93 -8.58
N TYR A 232 -7.40 -2.57 -9.69
CA TYR A 232 -6.81 -2.71 -11.01
C TYR A 232 -5.48 -1.96 -11.15
N ARG A 233 -5.30 -0.85 -10.41
CA ARG A 233 -4.02 -0.13 -10.30
C ARG A 233 -3.13 -0.69 -9.20
N LEU A 234 -3.68 -0.89 -8.00
CA LEU A 234 -2.93 -1.33 -6.82
C LEU A 234 -2.21 -2.68 -7.02
N LEU A 235 -2.90 -3.68 -7.58
CA LEU A 235 -2.35 -5.04 -7.63
C LEU A 235 -1.08 -5.12 -8.51
N PRO A 236 -1.05 -4.55 -9.73
CA PRO A 236 0.19 -4.44 -10.50
C PRO A 236 1.28 -3.64 -9.80
N GLU A 237 0.94 -2.49 -9.19
CA GLU A 237 1.92 -1.66 -8.45
C GLU A 237 2.57 -2.46 -7.31
N MET A 238 1.78 -3.16 -6.50
CA MET A 238 2.29 -3.96 -5.39
C MET A 238 3.06 -5.18 -5.87
N GLN A 239 2.65 -5.79 -6.98
CA GLN A 239 3.40 -6.88 -7.61
C GLN A 239 4.77 -6.39 -8.08
N GLU A 240 4.85 -5.21 -8.69
CA GLU A 240 6.10 -4.59 -9.12
C GLU A 240 7.02 -4.30 -7.94
N VAL A 241 6.51 -3.67 -6.88
CA VAL A 241 7.26 -3.41 -5.64
C VAL A 241 7.78 -4.71 -5.03
N TRP A 242 6.93 -5.74 -4.95
CA TRP A 242 7.32 -7.04 -4.41
C TRP A 242 8.39 -7.71 -5.27
N LEU A 243 8.20 -7.78 -6.59
CA LEU A 243 9.19 -8.39 -7.50
C LEU A 243 10.55 -7.68 -7.45
N ALA A 244 10.56 -6.36 -7.29
CA ALA A 244 11.78 -5.56 -7.20
C ALA A 244 12.53 -5.70 -5.88
N THR A 245 11.84 -6.08 -4.79
CA THR A 245 12.40 -6.04 -3.43
C THR A 245 12.47 -7.40 -2.74
N ARG A 246 11.76 -8.41 -3.26
CA ARG A 246 11.79 -9.77 -2.71
C ARG A 246 13.20 -10.36 -2.85
N LYS A 247 13.68 -11.02 -1.79
CA LYS A 247 14.91 -11.82 -1.83
C LYS A 247 14.58 -13.19 -2.47
N PRO A 248 15.17 -13.57 -3.63
CA PRO A 248 14.86 -14.82 -4.30
C PRO A 248 15.16 -16.03 -3.41
N ASP A 249 14.23 -16.98 -3.32
CA ASP A 249 14.51 -18.28 -2.70
C ASP A 249 15.47 -19.07 -3.61
N PRO A 250 16.57 -19.66 -3.08
CA PRO A 250 17.44 -20.58 -3.82
C PRO A 250 16.68 -21.65 -4.62
N THR A 251 15.51 -22.09 -4.13
CA THR A 251 14.65 -23.04 -4.83
C THR A 251 14.06 -22.49 -6.13
N GLU A 252 13.72 -21.20 -6.17
CA GLU A 252 13.19 -20.55 -7.38
C GLU A 252 14.23 -20.47 -8.49
N GLY A 253 15.51 -20.25 -8.15
CA GLY A 253 16.61 -20.30 -9.10
C GLY A 253 16.73 -21.66 -9.78
N ARG A 254 16.55 -22.75 -9.00
CA ARG A 254 16.53 -24.12 -9.53
C ARG A 254 15.32 -24.36 -10.45
N VAL A 255 14.13 -23.92 -10.05
CA VAL A 255 12.91 -24.04 -10.87
C VAL A 255 13.01 -23.22 -12.15
N ALA A 256 13.54 -21.99 -12.09
CA ALA A 256 13.75 -21.14 -13.26
C ALA A 256 14.78 -21.75 -14.22
N ALA A 257 15.84 -22.38 -13.71
CA ALA A 257 16.80 -23.13 -14.52
C ALA A 257 16.14 -24.34 -15.20
N ILE A 258 15.32 -25.10 -14.47
CA ILE A 258 14.53 -26.22 -15.03
C ILE A 258 13.58 -25.71 -16.12
N ALA A 259 12.81 -24.66 -15.85
CA ALA A 259 11.88 -24.08 -16.81
C ALA A 259 12.59 -23.55 -18.07
N LYS A 260 13.73 -22.85 -17.91
CA LYS A 260 14.55 -22.36 -19.01
C LYS A 260 15.13 -23.51 -19.85
N SER A 261 15.54 -24.60 -19.20
CA SER A 261 15.99 -25.82 -19.89
C SER A 261 14.86 -26.49 -20.70
N ALA A 262 13.64 -26.51 -20.15
CA ALA A 262 12.44 -27.05 -20.81
C ALA A 262 11.95 -26.16 -21.97
N LEU A 263 12.10 -24.84 -21.87
CA LEU A 263 11.79 -23.87 -22.92
C LEU A 263 12.82 -23.83 -24.04
N SER A 264 14.11 -24.09 -23.74
CA SER A 264 15.16 -24.26 -24.75
C SER A 264 15.08 -25.58 -25.53
N PHE A 265 14.18 -26.47 -25.14
CA PHE A 265 13.95 -27.75 -25.82
C PHE A 265 13.26 -27.51 -27.17
N ARG A 266 14.02 -27.61 -28.27
CA ARG A 266 13.47 -27.60 -29.64
C ARG A 266 12.96 -29.01 -29.99
N PRO A 267 11.68 -29.17 -30.40
CA PRO A 267 11.17 -30.46 -30.82
C PRO A 267 11.64 -30.76 -32.25
N SER A 268 12.71 -31.54 -32.41
CA SER A 268 12.92 -32.26 -33.67
C SER A 268 11.98 -33.46 -33.69
N VAL A 269 11.13 -33.53 -34.72
CA VAL A 269 10.03 -34.48 -34.88
C VAL A 269 10.52 -35.93 -34.98
N ALA A 270 10.05 -36.79 -34.06
CA ALA A 270 9.86 -38.22 -34.32
C ALA A 270 8.82 -38.80 -33.33
N LEU A 271 7.79 -39.46 -33.86
CA LEU A 271 6.68 -40.06 -33.12
C LEU A 271 7.08 -41.30 -32.28
N ALA A 272 8.32 -41.78 -32.44
CA ALA A 272 8.81 -43.04 -31.86
C ALA A 272 9.02 -43.02 -30.33
N ASN A 273 8.91 -41.87 -29.67
CA ASN A 273 9.25 -41.71 -28.25
C ASN A 273 8.06 -41.32 -27.36
N PHE A 274 6.83 -41.73 -27.68
CA PHE A 274 5.66 -41.41 -26.86
C PHE A 274 5.78 -41.92 -25.42
N THR A 275 6.30 -43.13 -25.20
CA THR A 275 6.46 -43.73 -23.86
C THR A 275 7.54 -43.06 -23.02
N ALA A 276 8.67 -42.72 -23.63
CA ALA A 276 9.72 -41.92 -23.01
C ALA A 276 9.25 -40.49 -22.72
N ARG A 277 8.42 -39.91 -23.59
CA ARG A 277 7.79 -38.58 -23.42
C ARG A 277 6.72 -38.60 -22.33
N PHE A 278 5.93 -39.68 -22.20
CA PHE A 278 4.94 -39.85 -21.14
C PHE A 278 5.61 -40.03 -19.78
N HIS A 279 6.70 -40.81 -19.69
CA HIS A 279 7.48 -40.92 -18.46
C HIS A 279 8.20 -39.62 -18.08
N ARG A 280 8.77 -38.90 -19.06
CA ARG A 280 9.37 -37.58 -18.81
C ARG A 280 8.31 -36.57 -18.37
N TRP A 281 7.16 -36.54 -19.02
CA TRP A 281 6.00 -35.72 -18.62
C TRP A 281 5.46 -36.11 -17.23
N LYS A 282 5.44 -37.41 -16.88
CA LYS A 282 5.05 -37.89 -15.55
C LYS A 282 6.02 -37.44 -14.46
N ASN A 283 7.32 -37.38 -14.77
CA ASN A 283 8.34 -36.80 -13.89
C ASN A 283 8.22 -35.28 -13.82
N THR A 284 8.04 -34.57 -14.96
CA THR A 284 7.73 -33.13 -14.97
C THR A 284 6.43 -32.82 -14.23
N ARG A 285 5.47 -33.74 -14.20
CA ARG A 285 4.21 -33.64 -13.43
C ARG A 285 4.43 -33.88 -11.94
N GLN A 286 5.36 -34.75 -11.56
CA GLN A 286 5.82 -34.88 -10.17
C GLN A 286 6.59 -33.64 -9.72
N ASP A 287 7.44 -33.07 -10.58
CA ASP A 287 8.17 -31.82 -10.33
C ASP A 287 7.24 -30.61 -10.32
N LEU A 288 6.21 -30.56 -11.17
CA LEU A 288 5.13 -29.59 -11.10
C LEU A 288 4.31 -29.77 -9.83
N ASN A 289 4.00 -31.01 -9.43
CA ASN A 289 3.33 -31.27 -8.15
C ASN A 289 4.21 -30.90 -6.95
N ALA A 290 5.54 -31.01 -7.04
CA ALA A 290 6.50 -30.55 -6.06
C ALA A 290 6.59 -29.01 -6.04
N PHE A 291 6.61 -28.37 -7.22
CA PHE A 291 6.47 -26.92 -7.43
C PHE A 291 5.19 -26.38 -6.77
N TRP A 292 4.05 -27.06 -6.95
CA TRP A 292 2.78 -26.70 -6.34
C TRP A 292 2.68 -27.06 -4.84
N LYS A 293 3.35 -28.12 -4.38
CA LYS A 293 3.53 -28.40 -2.93
C LYS A 293 4.40 -27.33 -2.26
N GLY A 294 5.44 -26.83 -2.94
CA GLY A 294 6.23 -25.68 -2.51
C GLY A 294 5.42 -24.38 -2.51
N LEU A 295 4.57 -24.17 -3.51
CA LEU A 295 3.64 -23.03 -3.57
C LEU A 295 2.64 -23.02 -2.40
N LYS A 296 2.21 -24.19 -1.90
CA LYS A 296 1.37 -24.32 -0.68
C LYS A 296 2.08 -23.88 0.62
N HIS A 297 3.39 -23.68 0.60
CA HIS A 297 4.20 -23.18 1.73
C HIS A 297 4.54 -21.69 1.61
N MET A 298 4.23 -21.04 0.48
CA MET A 298 4.30 -19.59 0.36
C MET A 298 3.17 -18.93 1.16
N ARG A 299 3.50 -18.44 2.35
CA ARG A 299 2.59 -17.75 3.30
C ARG A 299 1.73 -16.66 2.62
N TRP A 300 2.25 -15.99 1.59
CA TRP A 300 1.55 -14.93 0.85
C TRP A 300 0.26 -15.41 0.14
N LEU A 301 0.20 -16.66 -0.35
CA LEU A 301 -1.01 -17.23 -0.97
C LEU A 301 -2.11 -17.54 0.05
N ARG A 302 -1.79 -17.70 1.35
CA ARG A 302 -2.77 -17.87 2.43
C ARG A 302 -3.24 -16.55 3.04
N ALA A 303 -2.45 -15.49 2.88
CA ALA A 303 -2.71 -14.17 3.47
C ALA A 303 -3.53 -13.23 2.57
N ASN A 304 -3.80 -13.60 1.31
CA ASN A 304 -4.53 -12.76 0.37
C ASN A 304 -6.03 -13.16 0.27
N PRO A 305 -6.95 -12.43 0.94
CA PRO A 305 -8.38 -12.76 0.94
C PRO A 305 -9.08 -12.59 -0.42
N LEU A 306 -8.41 -12.01 -1.43
CA LEU A 306 -8.94 -11.83 -2.79
C LEU A 306 -8.62 -13.01 -3.73
N ILE A 307 -7.71 -13.89 -3.32
CA ILE A 307 -7.27 -15.06 -4.10
C ILE A 307 -7.99 -16.34 -3.66
N ALA A 308 -8.80 -16.30 -2.60
CA ALA A 308 -9.51 -17.47 -2.06
C ALA A 308 -10.43 -18.24 -3.05
N PRO A 309 -11.06 -17.64 -4.09
CA PRO A 309 -11.90 -18.39 -5.03
C PRO A 309 -11.13 -18.76 -6.32
N TRP A 310 -9.96 -19.40 -6.21
CA TRP A 310 -9.06 -19.63 -7.36
C TRP A 310 -9.24 -20.94 -8.13
N LYS A 311 -10.30 -21.73 -7.93
CA LYS A 311 -10.50 -22.94 -8.75
C LYS A 311 -10.88 -22.59 -10.21
N ALA A 312 -11.69 -21.55 -10.39
CA ALA A 312 -12.16 -21.10 -11.71
C ALA A 312 -11.13 -20.25 -12.49
N PHE A 313 -10.38 -19.36 -11.81
CA PHE A 313 -9.33 -18.57 -12.44
C PHE A 313 -8.12 -19.43 -12.86
N ARG A 314 -7.81 -20.48 -12.08
CA ARG A 314 -6.80 -21.49 -12.40
C ARG A 314 -7.11 -22.22 -13.72
N GLU A 315 -8.36 -22.57 -13.99
CA GLU A 315 -8.74 -23.25 -15.23
C GLU A 315 -8.84 -22.27 -16.42
N TRP A 316 -9.34 -21.05 -16.18
CA TRP A 316 -9.45 -20.02 -17.21
C TRP A 316 -8.09 -19.52 -17.73
N ALA A 317 -7.12 -19.27 -16.84
CA ALA A 317 -5.77 -18.82 -17.20
C ALA A 317 -4.92 -19.91 -17.88
N LEU A 318 -5.07 -21.18 -17.45
CA LEU A 318 -4.44 -22.33 -18.11
C LEU A 318 -4.97 -22.51 -19.54
N MET A 319 -6.28 -22.34 -19.74
CA MET A 319 -6.91 -22.50 -21.05
C MET A 319 -6.57 -21.33 -21.98
N THR A 320 -6.56 -20.07 -21.50
CA THR A 320 -6.20 -18.91 -22.33
C THR A 320 -4.73 -18.92 -22.73
N HIS A 321 -3.78 -19.25 -21.84
CA HIS A 321 -2.37 -19.30 -22.19
C HIS A 321 -2.05 -20.45 -23.18
N PHE A 322 -2.69 -21.61 -23.02
CA PHE A 322 -2.54 -22.74 -23.94
C PHE A 322 -3.15 -22.46 -25.31
N LEU A 323 -4.35 -21.86 -25.37
CA LEU A 323 -5.00 -21.48 -26.64
C LEU A 323 -4.26 -20.34 -27.36
N LEU A 324 -3.66 -19.40 -26.63
CA LEU A 324 -2.83 -18.35 -27.24
C LEU A 324 -1.57 -18.92 -27.90
N GLN A 325 -0.92 -19.90 -27.27
CA GLN A 325 0.27 -20.55 -27.82
C GLN A 325 -0.07 -21.38 -29.07
N LEU A 326 -1.18 -22.12 -29.06
CA LEU A 326 -1.66 -22.86 -30.23
C LEU A 326 -2.05 -21.94 -31.39
N TYR A 327 -2.69 -20.80 -31.12
CA TYR A 327 -3.06 -19.82 -32.13
C TYR A 327 -1.82 -19.14 -32.74
N ILE A 328 -0.83 -18.77 -31.93
CA ILE A 328 0.42 -18.14 -32.41
C ILE A 328 1.24 -19.11 -33.27
N GLU A 329 1.30 -20.40 -32.91
CA GLU A 329 1.97 -21.43 -33.71
C GLU A 329 1.24 -21.68 -35.03
N SER A 330 -0.10 -21.78 -35.02
CA SER A 330 -0.94 -21.94 -36.22
C SER A 330 -0.84 -20.76 -37.20
N VAL A 331 -0.76 -19.52 -36.69
CA VAL A 331 -0.58 -18.31 -37.51
C VAL A 331 0.82 -18.22 -38.13
N LYS A 332 1.84 -18.81 -37.48
CA LYS A 332 3.20 -18.89 -38.03
C LYS A 332 3.31 -19.95 -39.13
N GLU A 333 2.65 -21.09 -38.98
CA GLU A 333 2.57 -22.13 -40.02
C GLU A 333 1.79 -21.67 -41.25
N SER A 334 0.67 -20.95 -41.08
CA SER A 334 -0.13 -20.44 -42.21
C SER A 334 0.56 -19.34 -43.01
N ARG A 335 1.41 -18.52 -42.37
CA ARG A 335 2.28 -17.53 -43.04
C ARG A 335 3.48 -18.15 -43.74
N ALA A 336 3.95 -19.31 -43.28
CA ALA A 336 5.06 -20.03 -43.93
C ALA A 336 4.63 -20.80 -45.19
N GLY A 337 3.32 -21.07 -45.36
CA GLY A 337 2.77 -21.78 -46.51
C GLY A 337 2.34 -20.91 -47.71
N LEU A 338 2.53 -19.59 -47.67
CA LEU A 338 2.07 -18.66 -48.72
C LEU A 338 3.20 -18.04 -49.57
N VAL A 339 4.39 -18.66 -49.60
CA VAL A 339 5.42 -18.33 -50.60
C VAL A 339 5.28 -19.31 -51.77
N PRO A 340 4.80 -18.89 -52.95
CA PRO A 340 4.80 -19.76 -54.12
C PRO A 340 6.23 -19.85 -54.66
N THR A 341 6.82 -21.03 -54.58
CA THR A 341 8.02 -21.38 -55.36
C THR A 341 7.60 -21.68 -56.80
N VAL A 342 8.32 -21.06 -57.73
CA VAL A 342 8.27 -21.17 -59.21
C VAL A 342 8.22 -22.60 -59.72
#